data_AF-A0A0E3WI00-F1
#
_entry.id   AF-A0A0E3WI00-F1
#
_cell.length_a   1.000
_cell.length_b   1.000
_cell.length_c   1.000
_cell.angle_alpha   90.00
_cell.angle_beta   90.00
_cell.angle_gamma   90.00
#
_symmetry.space_group_name_H-M   'P 1'
#
loop_
_entity.id
_entity.type
_entity.pdbx_description
1 polymer ?
#
loop_
_entity_poly.entity_id
_entity_poly.type
_entity_poly.pdbx_seq_one_letter_code
_entity_poly.pdbx_strand_id
1 'polypeptide(L)'
;MKEDNHQKEVRFAEIIISPDSNNAGLPHSCHGIAPENIVWHKETMSVGSLHEAYEWITSGPLLEIRYLYSGYQTTDWMLAHVLVFELTRLNTISVPQFLVHADYDLTSEDIHYKIWVTPLSPLPANSTAKSLNNPCY
;
A
#
# COMPACT_ATOMS: atom_id res chain seq x y z
N MET A 1 -27.61 37.84 -15.41
CA MET A 1 -27.86 36.39 -15.28
C MET A 1 -26.58 35.78 -14.76
N LYS A 2 -26.61 35.24 -13.54
CA LYS A 2 -25.48 34.55 -12.91
C LYS A 2 -25.64 33.04 -13.12
N GLU A 3 -24.50 32.40 -13.28
CA GLU A 3 -24.28 31.06 -13.79
C GLU A 3 -24.02 30.12 -12.61
N ASP A 4 -24.94 29.21 -12.32
CA ASP A 4 -24.82 28.28 -11.19
C ASP A 4 -24.28 26.93 -11.66
N ASN A 5 -22.95 26.86 -11.73
CA ASN A 5 -22.18 25.65 -12.00
C ASN A 5 -22.22 24.72 -10.76
N HIS A 6 -23.13 23.75 -10.78
CA HIS A 6 -23.23 22.73 -9.75
C HIS A 6 -22.15 21.66 -9.95
N GLN A 7 -20.97 21.92 -9.39
CA GLN A 7 -19.88 20.93 -9.34
C GLN A 7 -20.19 19.95 -8.20
N LYS A 8 -20.74 18.80 -8.58
CA LYS A 8 -21.13 17.71 -7.69
C LYS A 8 -19.87 16.98 -7.21
N GLU A 9 -19.46 17.28 -5.98
CA GLU A 9 -18.35 16.65 -5.26
C GLU A 9 -18.63 15.13 -5.10
N VAL A 10 -17.91 14.30 -5.84
CA VAL A 10 -17.97 12.84 -5.68
C VAL A 10 -17.04 12.47 -4.52
N ARG A 11 -17.62 12.29 -3.34
CA ARG A 11 -16.93 11.73 -2.17
C ARG A 11 -16.81 10.22 -2.37
N PHE A 12 -15.59 9.71 -2.46
CA PHE A 12 -15.35 8.27 -2.43
C PHE A 12 -15.67 7.75 -1.04
N ALA A 13 -16.57 6.76 -0.96
CA ALA A 13 -16.99 6.14 0.28
C ALA A 13 -15.88 5.19 0.76
N GLU A 14 -15.34 5.49 1.94
CA GLU A 14 -14.46 4.62 2.72
C GLU A 14 -15.33 3.49 3.31
N ILE A 15 -15.20 2.27 2.80
CA ILE A 15 -15.85 1.10 3.42
C ILE A 15 -14.90 0.57 4.50
N ILE A 16 -15.04 1.11 5.71
CA ILE A 16 -14.48 0.52 6.92
C ILE A 16 -15.54 -0.43 7.47
N ILE A 17 -15.29 -1.74 7.41
CA ILE A 17 -16.04 -2.71 8.22
C ILE A 17 -15.38 -2.71 9.60
N SER A 18 -15.93 -1.95 10.55
CA SER A 18 -15.61 -2.10 11.98
C SER A 18 -16.75 -2.83 12.69
N PRO A 19 -16.47 -3.75 13.63
CA PRO A 19 -17.45 -4.20 14.58
C PRO A 19 -17.70 -3.12 15.65
N ASP A 20 -18.97 -2.94 15.97
CA ASP A 20 -19.64 -1.96 16.83
C ASP A 20 -18.82 -1.10 17.83
N SER A 21 -19.00 0.21 17.62
CA SER A 21 -19.09 1.34 18.56
C SER A 21 -19.10 1.02 20.06
N ASN A 22 -18.24 1.73 20.82
CA ASN A 22 -18.67 2.61 21.92
C ASN A 22 -17.56 3.59 22.37
N ASN A 23 -17.83 4.89 22.14
CA ASN A 23 -17.41 6.09 22.88
C ASN A 23 -15.91 6.41 23.08
N ALA A 24 -15.52 7.57 22.49
CA ALA A 24 -14.81 8.71 23.12
C ALA A 24 -13.65 9.25 22.29
N GLY A 25 -13.76 10.52 21.85
CA GLY A 25 -12.68 11.43 21.48
C GLY A 25 -11.71 10.96 20.39
N LEU A 26 -11.91 11.42 19.15
CA LEU A 26 -10.96 11.24 18.04
C LEU A 26 -9.61 11.94 18.34
N PRO A 27 -8.49 11.21 18.47
CA PRO A 27 -7.22 11.73 17.99
C PRO A 27 -7.18 11.50 16.47
N HIS A 28 -7.08 12.58 15.69
CA HIS A 28 -6.72 12.50 14.28
C HIS A 28 -5.28 12.02 14.16
N SER A 29 -5.08 10.72 14.30
CA SER A 29 -3.88 10.02 13.89
C SER A 29 -4.22 8.55 13.84
N CYS A 30 -4.75 8.14 12.68
CA CYS A 30 -4.86 6.74 12.32
C CYS A 30 -3.45 6.24 11.94
N HIS A 31 -2.47 6.36 12.85
CA HIS A 31 -1.18 5.73 12.66
C HIS A 31 -1.40 4.22 12.75
N GLY A 32 -1.61 3.60 11.60
CA GLY A 32 -1.42 2.16 11.47
C GLY A 32 0.00 1.88 11.97
N ILE A 33 0.12 0.97 12.95
CA ILE A 33 1.43 0.59 13.50
C ILE A 33 2.24 -0.01 12.34
N ALA A 34 3.12 0.79 11.76
CA ALA A 34 4.05 0.35 10.76
C ALA A 34 4.99 -0.67 11.43
N PRO A 35 5.13 -1.91 10.92
CA PRO A 35 6.05 -2.87 11.50
C PRO A 35 7.47 -2.28 11.60
N GLU A 36 8.15 -2.54 12.72
CA GLU A 36 9.45 -1.93 13.08
C GLU A 36 10.58 -2.20 12.07
N ASN A 37 10.37 -3.09 11.09
CA ASN A 37 11.38 -3.51 10.11
C ASN A 37 10.88 -3.44 8.65
N ILE A 38 10.22 -2.36 8.24
CA ILE A 38 9.91 -2.15 6.81
C ILE A 38 11.16 -1.65 6.07
N VAL A 39 11.55 -2.38 5.03
CA VAL A 39 12.49 -1.88 4.03
C VAL A 39 11.72 -0.96 3.08
N TRP A 40 12.05 0.33 3.10
CA TRP A 40 11.39 1.36 2.29
C TRP A 40 12.16 1.64 1.00
N HIS A 41 11.47 1.59 -0.13
CA HIS A 41 11.91 2.18 -1.39
C HIS A 41 11.45 3.64 -1.44
N LYS A 42 12.38 4.57 -1.66
CA LYS A 42 12.09 6.00 -1.81
C LYS A 42 12.08 6.35 -3.29
N GLU A 43 10.88 6.61 -3.79
CA GLU A 43 10.66 7.07 -5.16
C GLU A 43 10.92 8.57 -5.27
N THR A 44 11.61 8.96 -6.34
CA THR A 44 11.84 10.37 -6.69
C THR A 44 11.15 10.77 -7.99
N MET A 45 10.56 9.81 -8.72
CA MET A 45 9.79 10.07 -9.93
C MET A 45 8.51 10.86 -9.62
N SER A 46 8.18 11.79 -10.53
CA SER A 46 6.91 12.51 -10.56
C SER A 46 6.29 12.41 -11.95
N VAL A 47 4.98 12.30 -12.04
CA VAL A 47 4.25 12.07 -13.29
C VAL A 47 3.20 13.14 -13.52
N GLY A 48 2.86 13.38 -14.79
CA GLY A 48 1.86 14.37 -15.19
C GLY A 48 0.43 13.82 -15.26
N SER A 49 0.26 12.50 -15.22
CA SER A 49 -1.06 11.85 -15.34
C SER A 49 -1.14 10.50 -14.65
N LEU A 50 -2.37 10.08 -14.33
CA LEU A 50 -2.64 8.73 -13.82
C LEU A 50 -2.25 7.61 -14.80
N HIS A 51 -2.25 7.90 -16.10
CA HIS A 51 -1.81 6.92 -17.11
C HIS A 51 -0.31 6.70 -17.02
N GLU A 52 0.48 7.78 -16.95
CA GLU A 52 1.93 7.68 -16.73
C GLU A 52 2.25 7.02 -15.38
N ALA A 53 1.49 7.33 -14.33
CA ALA A 53 1.60 6.65 -13.04
C ALA A 53 1.41 5.14 -13.15
N TYR A 54 0.39 4.73 -13.92
CA TYR A 54 0.10 3.32 -14.16
C TYR A 54 1.21 2.61 -14.93
N GLU A 55 1.69 3.19 -16.03
CA GLU A 55 2.81 2.64 -16.79
C GLU A 55 4.05 2.50 -15.89
N TRP A 56 4.34 3.52 -15.07
CA TRP A 56 5.46 3.47 -14.12
C TRP A 56 5.31 2.35 -13.10
N ILE A 57 4.20 2.32 -12.35
CA ILE A 57 3.96 1.33 -11.29
C ILE A 57 3.94 -0.10 -11.83
N THR A 58 3.35 -0.31 -13.01
CA THR A 58 3.28 -1.64 -13.63
C THR A 58 4.58 -2.09 -14.30
N SER A 59 5.49 -1.16 -14.61
CA SER A 59 6.81 -1.50 -15.16
C SER A 59 7.74 -2.21 -14.17
N GLY A 60 7.50 -2.07 -12.86
CA GLY A 60 8.39 -2.64 -11.83
C GLY A 60 7.88 -2.52 -10.39
N PRO A 61 7.58 -1.31 -9.88
CA PRO A 61 7.30 -1.09 -8.45
C PRO A 61 6.25 -2.01 -7.83
N LEU A 62 5.19 -2.34 -8.59
CA LEU A 62 4.14 -3.26 -8.15
C LEU A 62 4.67 -4.67 -7.84
N LEU A 63 5.65 -5.14 -8.62
CA LEU A 63 6.30 -6.43 -8.39
C LEU A 63 7.30 -6.32 -7.24
N GLU A 64 8.11 -5.29 -7.23
CA GLU A 64 9.22 -5.13 -6.29
C GLU A 64 8.74 -4.98 -4.83
N ILE A 65 7.62 -4.29 -4.57
CA ILE A 65 7.04 -4.19 -3.21
C ILE A 65 6.59 -5.53 -2.64
N ARG A 66 6.51 -6.58 -3.48
CA ARG A 66 6.16 -7.94 -3.06
C ARG A 66 7.38 -8.81 -2.78
N TYR A 67 8.56 -8.44 -3.27
CA TYR A 67 9.74 -9.32 -3.27
C TYR A 67 11.04 -8.66 -2.77
N LEU A 68 11.25 -7.37 -3.03
CA LEU A 68 12.53 -6.68 -2.80
C LEU A 68 12.47 -5.70 -1.62
N TYR A 69 11.36 -5.00 -1.47
CA TYR A 69 11.10 -4.09 -0.36
C TYR A 69 9.68 -4.31 0.15
N SER A 70 9.41 -3.92 1.39
CA SER A 70 8.09 -4.10 2.00
C SER A 70 7.27 -2.81 2.03
N GLY A 71 7.91 -1.67 1.74
CA GLY A 71 7.25 -0.38 1.67
C GLY A 71 7.77 0.49 0.53
N TYR A 72 6.91 1.36 0.03
CA TYR A 72 7.13 2.32 -1.04
C TYR A 72 6.73 3.70 -0.55
N GLN A 73 7.62 4.68 -0.75
CA GLN A 73 7.41 6.05 -0.32
C GLN A 73 7.58 6.99 -1.51
N THR A 74 6.65 7.91 -1.70
CA THR A 74 6.67 8.90 -2.79
C THR A 74 6.02 10.21 -2.36
N THR A 75 6.37 11.33 -2.99
CA THR A 75 5.62 12.59 -2.87
C THR A 75 4.56 12.75 -3.96
N ASP A 76 4.58 11.90 -4.99
CA ASP A 76 3.61 11.92 -6.06
C ASP A 76 2.35 11.12 -5.67
N TRP A 77 1.23 11.83 -5.50
CA TRP A 77 -0.04 11.24 -5.09
C TRP A 77 -0.62 10.28 -6.14
N MET A 78 -0.30 10.45 -7.43
CA MET A 78 -0.80 9.59 -8.50
C MET A 78 -0.10 8.23 -8.45
N LEU A 79 1.22 8.22 -8.22
CA LEU A 79 1.98 6.98 -8.00
C LEU A 79 1.46 6.23 -6.77
N ALA A 80 1.26 6.94 -5.65
CA ALA A 80 0.69 6.36 -4.43
C ALA A 80 -0.70 5.75 -4.67
N HIS A 81 -1.58 6.50 -5.34
CA HIS A 81 -2.95 6.08 -5.64
C HIS A 81 -2.98 4.81 -6.50
N VAL A 82 -2.24 4.80 -7.62
CA VAL A 82 -2.24 3.65 -8.53
C VAL A 82 -1.63 2.42 -7.87
N LEU A 83 -0.58 2.58 -7.06
CA LEU A 83 0.02 1.45 -6.34
C LEU A 83 -0.97 0.81 -5.37
N VAL A 84 -1.67 1.60 -4.55
CA VAL A 84 -2.70 1.06 -3.64
C VAL A 84 -3.81 0.37 -4.41
N PHE A 85 -4.27 0.97 -5.51
CA PHE A 85 -5.30 0.40 -6.36
C PHE A 85 -4.88 -0.96 -6.93
N GLU A 86 -3.70 -1.06 -7.55
CA GLU A 86 -3.22 -2.30 -8.17
C GLU A 86 -2.96 -3.40 -7.14
N LEU A 87 -2.40 -3.07 -5.97
CA LEU A 87 -2.22 -4.03 -4.88
C LEU A 87 -3.55 -4.58 -4.35
N THR A 88 -4.54 -3.70 -4.19
CA THR A 88 -5.90 -4.08 -3.78
C THR A 88 -6.57 -4.95 -4.85
N ARG A 89 -6.42 -4.57 -6.12
CA ARG A 89 -6.96 -5.29 -7.28
C ARG A 89 -6.38 -6.71 -7.36
N LEU A 90 -5.07 -6.87 -7.16
CA LEU A 90 -4.39 -8.17 -7.13
C LEU A 90 -4.96 -9.10 -6.04
N ASN A 91 -5.17 -8.56 -4.84
CA ASN A 91 -5.79 -9.29 -3.72
C ASN A 91 -7.27 -9.64 -3.96
N THR A 92 -7.96 -8.90 -4.85
CA THR A 92 -9.38 -9.13 -5.15
C THR A 92 -9.55 -10.17 -6.25
N ILE A 93 -8.70 -10.15 -7.27
CA ILE A 93 -8.75 -11.09 -8.41
C ILE A 93 -8.17 -12.45 -8.03
N SER A 94 -7.18 -12.47 -7.13
CA SER A 94 -6.50 -13.68 -6.68
C SER A 94 -6.88 -14.01 -5.23
N VAL A 95 -6.43 -15.17 -4.74
CA VAL A 95 -6.47 -15.43 -3.29
C VAL A 95 -5.67 -14.33 -2.57
N PRO A 96 -6.24 -13.62 -1.58
CA PRO A 96 -5.53 -12.56 -0.86
C PRO A 96 -4.23 -13.08 -0.25
N GLN A 97 -3.11 -12.40 -0.51
CA GLN A 97 -1.78 -12.82 -0.05
C GLN A 97 -1.22 -11.90 1.03
N PHE A 98 -1.66 -10.65 1.07
CA PHE A 98 -1.14 -9.61 1.96
C PHE A 98 -2.21 -8.60 2.31
N LEU A 99 -2.04 -7.90 3.43
CA LEU A 99 -2.74 -6.68 3.76
C LEU A 99 -2.03 -5.51 3.09
N VAL A 100 -2.80 -4.58 2.56
CA VAL A 100 -2.30 -3.32 1.99
C VAL A 100 -2.52 -2.22 3.01
N HIS A 101 -1.48 -1.47 3.30
CA HIS A 101 -1.50 -0.35 4.23
C HIS A 101 -1.06 0.91 3.50
N ALA A 102 -1.68 2.03 3.85
CA ALA A 102 -1.31 3.34 3.35
C ALA A 102 -1.39 4.36 4.50
N ASP A 103 -0.43 5.26 4.54
CA ASP A 103 -0.39 6.40 5.46
C ASP A 103 0.31 7.57 4.74
N TYR A 104 0.34 8.74 5.35
CA TYR A 104 1.11 9.87 4.86
C TYR A 104 1.70 10.68 6.01
N ASP A 105 2.92 11.18 5.79
CA ASP A 105 3.50 12.19 6.65
C ASP A 105 3.33 13.56 6.02
N LEU A 106 2.76 14.50 6.78
CA LEU A 106 2.78 15.91 6.42
C LEU A 106 4.07 16.55 6.94
N THR A 107 4.90 17.07 6.05
CA THR A 107 6.06 17.90 6.42
C THR A 107 5.79 19.36 6.08
N SER A 108 6.68 20.27 6.50
CA SER A 108 6.58 21.68 6.13
C SER A 108 6.78 21.94 4.63
N GLU A 109 7.35 20.99 3.90
CA GLU A 109 7.75 21.14 2.50
C GLU A 109 6.87 20.33 1.55
N ASP A 110 6.46 19.12 1.94
CA ASP A 110 5.67 18.23 1.08
C ASP A 110 4.89 17.16 1.87
N ILE A 111 4.01 16.44 1.16
CA ILE A 111 3.30 15.26 1.64
C ILE A 111 4.07 14.01 1.18
N HIS A 112 4.49 13.19 2.14
CA HIS A 112 5.11 11.91 1.83
C HIS A 112 4.11 10.77 2.02
N TYR A 113 3.64 10.21 0.91
CA TYR A 113 2.79 9.02 0.90
C TYR A 113 3.63 7.78 1.17
N LYS A 114 3.13 6.91 2.05
CA LYS A 114 3.75 5.65 2.44
C LYS A 114 2.79 4.51 2.18
N ILE A 115 3.22 3.52 1.43
CA ILE A 115 2.46 2.32 1.11
C ILE A 115 3.28 1.11 1.53
N TRP A 116 2.70 0.16 2.25
CA TRP A 116 3.41 -1.08 2.59
C TRP A 116 2.46 -2.27 2.63
N VAL A 117 3.03 -3.47 2.56
CA VAL A 117 2.27 -4.70 2.58
C VAL A 117 2.70 -5.61 3.72
N THR A 118 1.73 -6.28 4.34
CA THR A 118 1.97 -7.28 5.39
C THR A 118 1.46 -8.63 4.91
N PRO A 119 2.30 -9.68 4.76
CA PRO A 119 1.83 -11.00 4.35
C PRO A 119 0.74 -11.56 5.28
N LEU A 120 -0.33 -12.15 4.72
CA LEU A 120 -1.43 -12.75 5.48
C LEU A 120 -1.09 -14.14 6.04
N SER A 121 -0.11 -14.80 5.45
CA SER A 121 0.51 -16.01 5.97
C SER A 121 2.01 -15.81 5.96
N PRO A 122 2.75 -16.29 6.98
CA PRO A 122 4.20 -16.33 6.88
C PRO A 122 4.51 -17.21 5.66
N LEU A 123 5.17 -16.63 4.66
CA LEU A 123 5.81 -17.39 3.60
C LEU A 123 6.56 -18.55 4.27
N PRO A 124 6.40 -19.80 3.82
CA PRO A 124 7.21 -20.88 4.36
C PRO A 124 8.65 -20.44 4.16
N ALA A 125 9.37 -20.24 5.28
CA ALA A 125 10.78 -19.98 5.25
C ALA A 125 11.37 -21.05 4.34
N ASN A 126 11.91 -20.60 3.21
CA ASN A 126 12.79 -21.33 2.33
C ASN A 126 13.49 -22.45 3.10
N SER A 127 13.03 -23.68 2.86
CA SER A 127 13.55 -24.90 3.43
C SER A 127 14.94 -25.20 2.85
N THR A 128 15.92 -24.36 3.15
CA THR A 128 17.33 -24.64 2.99
C THR A 128 17.85 -25.29 4.26
N ALA A 129 17.46 -26.55 4.44
CA ALA A 129 18.20 -27.53 5.21
C ALA A 129 18.04 -28.89 4.53
N LYS A 130 18.65 -29.04 3.34
CA LYS A 130 19.14 -30.37 2.95
C LYS A 130 20.23 -30.73 3.94
N SER A 131 19.93 -31.56 4.94
CA SER A 131 20.91 -32.46 5.52
C SER A 131 20.40 -33.88 5.31
N LEU A 132 21.09 -34.58 4.42
CA LEU A 132 21.02 -36.01 4.24
C LEU A 132 21.08 -36.71 5.58
N ASN A 133 20.11 -37.58 5.86
CA ASN A 133 20.33 -38.74 6.71
C ASN A 133 19.71 -39.95 6.00
N ASN A 134 20.59 -40.72 5.33
CA ASN A 134 20.31 -42.09 4.92
C ASN A 134 19.89 -42.91 6.16
N PRO A 135 18.84 -43.72 6.10
CA PRO A 135 18.81 -44.91 6.92
C PRO A 135 19.70 -45.97 6.26
N CYS A 136 20.85 -46.24 6.87
CA CYS A 136 21.37 -47.60 6.84
C CYS A 136 20.29 -48.50 7.46
N TYR A 137 19.77 -49.45 6.69
CA TYR A 137 19.69 -50.89 6.97
C TYR A 137 18.93 -51.59 5.84
#